data_AF-A0AAW9YUN0-F1
#
_entry.id   AF-A0AAW9YUN0-F1
#
_cell.length_a   1.000
_cell.length_b   1.000
_cell.length_c   1.000
_cell.angle_alpha   90.00
_cell.angle_beta   90.00
_cell.angle_gamma   90.00
#
_symmetry.space_group_name_H-M   'P 1'
#
loop_
_entity.id
_entity.type
_entity.pdbx_description
1 polymer ?
#
loop_
_entity_poly.entity_id
_entity_poly.type
_entity_poly.pdbx_seq_one_letter_code
_entity_poly.pdbx_strand_id
1 'polypeptide(L)'
;MSHVANHNEQLASKVILSDLIDALFFEDVFELYSKGRVIHQDEQTLFVYQHEDQRLEIPVYLSSLNVYRFARSKGEVKLYTSHKTITLNAVSLWDTLVMMHPDEAKQLNSVRFREGLVQACQQLAAQYQGLDLAEHPFVQSEQFASLKDRPFHPLAKEKRGLNASDYARFQVEYNAPMSLKVVALHRDWVMASQHANETTLQRALNITTDNTFHQ
;
A
#
# COMPACT_ATOMS: atom_id res chain seq x y z
N MET A 1 18.65 13.36 -13.69
CA MET A 1 17.56 12.35 -13.72
C MET A 1 17.79 11.19 -12.75
N SER A 2 19.02 10.70 -12.51
CA SER A 2 19.30 9.61 -11.54
C SER A 2 19.07 9.95 -10.06
N HIS A 3 19.31 11.20 -9.65
CA HIS A 3 19.15 11.61 -8.24
C HIS A 3 17.69 11.71 -7.77
N VAL A 4 16.75 12.06 -8.66
CA VAL A 4 15.31 12.21 -8.33
C VAL A 4 14.62 10.85 -8.25
N ALA A 5 14.96 9.91 -9.16
CA ALA A 5 14.46 8.53 -9.10
C ALA A 5 14.86 7.87 -7.75
N ASN A 6 16.11 8.06 -7.32
CA ASN A 6 16.59 7.55 -6.03
C ASN A 6 15.85 8.20 -4.83
N HIS A 7 15.46 9.48 -4.92
CA HIS A 7 14.71 10.14 -3.86
C HIS A 7 13.29 9.58 -3.68
N ASN A 8 12.54 9.40 -4.78
CA ASN A 8 11.17 8.89 -4.72
C ASN A 8 11.11 7.45 -4.23
N GLU A 9 12.07 6.61 -4.65
CA GLU A 9 12.22 5.24 -4.15
C GLU A 9 12.50 5.21 -2.64
N GLN A 10 13.39 6.08 -2.14
CA GLN A 10 13.66 6.18 -0.70
C GLN A 10 12.43 6.65 0.09
N LEU A 11 11.68 7.63 -0.44
CA LEU A 11 10.47 8.12 0.21
C LEU A 11 9.39 7.03 0.26
N ALA A 12 9.15 6.36 -0.87
CA ALA A 12 8.20 5.25 -0.95
C ALA A 12 8.60 4.12 0.03
N SER A 13 9.86 3.73 0.04
CA SER A 13 10.38 2.71 0.95
C SER A 13 10.14 3.06 2.42
N LYS A 14 10.37 4.32 2.82
CA LYS A 14 10.10 4.79 4.19
C LYS A 14 8.60 4.82 4.54
N VAL A 15 7.72 5.12 3.59
CA VAL A 15 6.27 5.09 3.79
C VAL A 15 5.79 3.66 3.99
N ILE A 16 6.17 2.74 3.09
CA ILE A 16 5.78 1.33 3.20
C ILE A 16 6.37 0.69 4.45
N LEU A 17 7.62 1.03 4.84
CA LEU A 17 8.20 0.58 6.10
C LEU A 17 7.40 1.06 7.32
N SER A 18 6.94 2.32 7.30
CA SER A 18 6.12 2.87 8.38
C SER A 18 4.77 2.16 8.49
N ASP A 19 4.08 1.96 7.36
CA ASP A 19 2.80 1.25 7.34
C ASP A 19 3.00 -0.23 7.76
N LEU A 20 4.14 -0.86 7.43
CA LEU A 20 4.48 -2.22 7.85
C LEU A 20 4.69 -2.32 9.36
N ILE A 21 5.56 -1.49 9.93
CA ILE A 21 5.86 -1.55 11.38
C ILE A 21 4.61 -1.26 12.20
N ASP A 22 3.85 -0.23 11.81
CA ASP A 22 2.63 0.12 12.53
C ASP A 22 1.61 -1.04 12.46
N ALA A 23 1.46 -1.70 11.31
CA ALA A 23 0.60 -2.88 11.19
C ALA A 23 1.08 -4.07 12.05
N LEU A 24 2.39 -4.37 12.01
CA LEU A 24 2.98 -5.45 12.82
C LEU A 24 2.78 -5.19 14.32
N PHE A 25 2.88 -3.93 14.77
CA PHE A 25 2.64 -3.57 16.17
C PHE A 25 1.16 -3.63 16.56
N PHE A 26 0.25 -3.19 15.68
CA PHE A 26 -1.19 -3.25 15.97
C PHE A 26 -1.73 -4.68 16.03
N GLU A 27 -1.19 -5.57 15.19
CA GLU A 27 -1.65 -6.95 15.08
C GLU A 27 -0.80 -7.95 15.89
N ASP A 28 0.29 -7.48 16.51
CA ASP A 28 1.28 -8.28 17.25
C ASP A 28 1.78 -9.51 16.47
N VAL A 29 2.04 -9.32 15.17
CA VAL A 29 2.55 -10.38 14.29
C VAL A 29 3.97 -10.76 14.72
N PHE A 30 4.25 -12.07 14.76
CA PHE A 30 5.49 -12.64 15.31
C PHE A 30 5.73 -12.30 16.78
N GLU A 31 4.67 -11.99 17.54
CA GLU A 31 4.75 -11.53 18.93
C GLU A 31 5.69 -10.32 19.09
N LEU A 32 5.85 -9.53 18.01
CA LEU A 32 6.83 -8.45 17.93
C LEU A 32 6.57 -7.40 19.01
N TYR A 33 5.31 -7.05 19.24
CA TYR A 33 4.91 -6.06 20.22
C TYR A 33 4.95 -6.62 21.64
N SER A 34 4.41 -7.82 21.85
CA SER A 34 4.28 -8.43 23.19
C SER A 34 5.61 -8.92 23.79
N LYS A 35 6.56 -9.38 22.97
CA LYS A 35 7.89 -9.81 23.43
C LYS A 35 8.97 -8.74 23.30
N GLY A 36 8.68 -7.66 22.58
CA GLY A 36 9.58 -6.51 22.54
C GLY A 36 9.52 -5.67 23.81
N ARG A 37 10.49 -4.78 23.96
CA ARG A 37 10.58 -3.86 25.10
C ARG A 37 10.97 -2.48 24.63
N VAL A 38 10.55 -1.48 25.38
CA VAL A 38 10.96 -0.10 25.11
C VAL A 38 12.12 0.29 26.00
N ILE A 39 13.12 0.93 25.39
CA ILE A 39 14.22 1.59 26.08
C ILE A 39 14.24 3.07 25.70
N HIS A 40 14.72 3.89 26.63
CA HIS A 40 14.97 5.30 26.39
C HIS A 40 16.48 5.48 26.30
N GLN A 41 16.96 5.93 25.15
CA GLN A 41 18.38 6.21 24.91
C GLN A 41 18.49 7.62 24.38
N ASP A 42 19.19 8.48 25.13
CA ASP A 42 19.29 9.92 24.88
C ASP A 42 17.89 10.57 24.72
N GLU A 43 17.63 11.27 23.62
CA GLU A 43 16.34 11.89 23.28
C GLU A 43 15.43 10.99 22.41
N GLN A 44 15.79 9.70 22.28
CA GLN A 44 15.08 8.76 21.42
C GLN A 44 14.51 7.58 22.22
N THR A 45 13.23 7.30 21.98
CA THR A 45 12.59 6.07 22.44
C THR A 45 12.79 5.01 21.38
N LEU A 46 13.37 3.87 21.78
CA LEU A 46 13.63 2.73 20.91
C LEU A 46 12.78 1.54 21.38
N PHE A 47 12.13 0.88 20.44
CA PHE A 47 11.53 -0.42 20.64
C PHE A 47 12.57 -1.48 20.23
N VAL A 48 12.87 -2.38 21.16
CA VAL A 48 13.91 -3.39 21.02
C VAL A 48 13.26 -4.76 21.05
N TYR A 49 13.47 -5.53 19.99
CA TYR A 49 13.03 -6.91 19.88
C TYR A 49 14.26 -7.82 19.75
N GLN A 50 14.41 -8.77 20.66
CA GLN A 50 15.55 -9.68 20.71
C GLN A 50 15.08 -11.09 20.34
N HIS A 51 15.78 -11.73 19.40
CA HIS A 51 15.56 -13.12 19.04
C HIS A 51 16.93 -13.80 18.86
N GLU A 52 17.26 -14.76 19.72
CA GLU A 52 18.58 -15.41 19.76
C GLU A 52 19.73 -14.38 19.80
N ASP A 53 20.71 -14.45 18.89
CA ASP A 53 21.85 -13.54 18.78
C ASP A 53 21.54 -12.25 18.00
N GLN A 54 20.28 -12.07 17.57
CA GLN A 54 19.85 -10.94 16.76
C GLN A 54 19.00 -9.96 17.57
N ARG A 55 19.24 -8.67 17.35
CA ARG A 55 18.53 -7.58 18.02
C ARG A 55 18.01 -6.57 16.99
N LEU A 56 16.71 -6.42 16.92
CA LEU A 56 16.04 -5.42 16.12
C LEU A 56 15.77 -4.17 16.97
N GLU A 57 16.17 -3.00 16.49
CA GLU A 57 15.90 -1.71 17.10
C GLU A 57 15.07 -0.82 16.15
N ILE A 58 13.94 -0.34 16.65
CA ILE A 58 12.98 0.48 15.91
C ILE A 58 12.78 1.79 16.69
N PRO A 59 13.12 2.95 16.11
CA PRO A 59 12.71 4.25 16.64
C PRO A 59 11.19 4.37 16.78
N VAL A 60 10.68 4.69 17.96
CA VAL A 60 9.24 4.79 18.21
C VAL A 60 8.84 6.04 18.98
N TYR A 61 7.54 6.34 18.95
CA TYR A 61 6.89 7.25 19.88
C TYR A 61 5.57 6.62 20.35
N LEU A 62 5.11 6.98 21.55
CA LEU A 62 3.79 6.56 22.02
C LEU A 62 2.73 7.40 21.30
N SER A 63 1.85 6.75 20.54
CA SER A 63 0.80 7.43 19.79
C SER A 63 -0.45 7.68 20.63
N SER A 64 -1.35 8.52 20.11
CA SER A 64 -2.66 8.79 20.73
C SER A 64 -3.60 7.57 20.76
N LEU A 65 -3.24 6.48 20.07
CA LEU A 65 -3.95 5.20 20.14
C LEU A 65 -3.49 4.34 21.33
N ASN A 66 -2.61 4.86 22.19
CA ASN A 66 -1.98 4.12 23.29
C ASN A 66 -1.15 2.91 22.84
N VAL A 67 -0.65 2.95 21.60
CA VAL A 67 0.28 1.97 21.04
C VAL A 67 1.50 2.71 20.49
N TYR A 68 2.68 2.09 20.60
CA TYR A 68 3.89 2.64 19.96
C TYR A 68 3.74 2.62 18.44
N ARG A 69 4.32 3.63 17.78
CA ARG A 69 4.35 3.74 16.32
C ARG A 69 5.74 4.13 15.84
N PHE A 70 6.05 3.78 14.60
CA PHE A 70 7.37 4.07 14.03
C PHE A 70 7.63 5.58 13.94
N ALA A 71 8.70 6.05 14.57
CA ALA A 71 9.15 7.43 14.51
C ALA A 71 10.01 7.66 13.24
N ARG A 72 9.36 7.60 12.07
CA ARG A 72 10.01 7.68 10.73
C ARG A 72 11.01 8.84 10.57
N SER A 73 10.79 9.97 11.21
CA SER A 73 11.67 11.14 11.14
C SER A 73 12.86 11.11 12.10
N LYS A 74 12.84 10.21 13.09
CA LYS A 74 13.84 10.19 14.19
C LYS A 74 14.96 9.17 13.96
N GLY A 75 14.84 8.24 13.02
CA GLY A 75 15.92 7.30 12.76
C GLY A 75 15.57 6.18 11.79
N GLU A 76 16.48 5.22 11.70
CA GLU A 76 16.39 4.04 10.86
C GLU A 76 16.12 2.80 11.70
N VAL A 77 15.50 1.79 11.07
CA VAL A 77 15.34 0.46 11.68
C VAL A 77 16.64 -0.31 11.52
N LYS A 78 17.19 -0.81 12.62
CA LYS A 78 18.49 -1.47 12.63
C LYS A 78 18.39 -2.89 13.14
N LEU A 79 19.03 -3.81 12.45
CA LEU A 79 19.29 -5.16 12.91
C LEU A 79 20.76 -5.26 13.34
N TYR A 80 20.97 -5.64 14.58
CA TYR A 80 22.27 -5.97 15.12
C TYR A 80 22.40 -7.49 15.15
N THR A 81 23.45 -8.00 14.52
CA THR A 81 23.85 -9.41 14.62
C THR A 81 25.22 -9.49 15.28
N SER A 82 25.66 -10.71 15.59
CA SER A 82 27.00 -11.01 16.09
C SER A 82 28.15 -10.45 15.20
N HIS A 83 27.90 -10.17 13.92
CA HIS A 83 28.94 -9.78 12.96
C HIS A 83 28.75 -8.39 12.34
N LYS A 84 27.53 -7.84 12.32
CA LYS A 84 27.26 -6.58 11.64
C LYS A 84 26.01 -5.89 12.14
N THR A 85 25.93 -4.59 11.87
CA THR A 85 24.70 -3.80 11.95
C THR A 85 24.19 -3.54 10.54
N ILE A 86 22.88 -3.73 10.33
CA ILE A 86 22.22 -3.59 9.02
C ILE A 86 21.04 -2.63 9.18
N THR A 87 20.94 -1.63 8.31
CA THR A 87 19.73 -0.82 8.18
C THR A 87 18.69 -1.58 7.34
N LEU A 88 17.46 -1.67 7.84
CA LEU A 88 16.37 -2.41 7.21
C LEU A 88 15.37 -1.49 6.52
N ASN A 89 14.86 -1.95 5.37
CA ASN A 89 13.68 -1.41 4.72
C ASN A 89 12.50 -2.37 4.92
N ALA A 90 11.33 -2.08 4.33
CA ALA A 90 10.14 -2.92 4.54
C ALA A 90 10.35 -4.38 4.14
N VAL A 91 11.03 -4.62 3.01
CA VAL A 91 11.26 -5.97 2.49
C VAL A 91 12.27 -6.71 3.34
N SER A 92 13.41 -6.08 3.67
CA SER A 92 14.43 -6.74 4.50
C SER A 92 14.00 -6.92 5.95
N LEU A 93 13.14 -6.03 6.49
CA LEU A 93 12.50 -6.25 7.78
C LEU A 93 11.59 -7.48 7.76
N TRP A 94 10.74 -7.62 6.75
CA TRP A 94 9.88 -8.79 6.60
C TRP A 94 10.71 -10.07 6.45
N ASP A 95 11.74 -10.05 5.61
CA ASP A 95 12.65 -11.19 5.44
C ASP A 95 13.32 -11.57 6.77
N THR A 96 13.78 -10.58 7.55
CA THR A 96 14.36 -10.81 8.88
C THR A 96 13.37 -11.48 9.84
N LEU A 97 12.13 -10.99 9.93
CA LEU A 97 11.13 -11.55 10.83
C LEU A 97 10.74 -12.98 10.43
N VAL A 98 10.56 -13.23 9.13
CA VAL A 98 10.30 -14.58 8.59
C VAL A 98 11.44 -15.55 8.92
N MET A 99 12.70 -15.09 8.85
CA MET A 99 13.86 -15.91 9.20
C MET A 99 13.98 -16.16 10.70
N MET A 100 13.63 -15.19 11.54
CA MET A 100 13.59 -15.36 13.00
C MET A 100 12.49 -16.34 13.42
N HIS A 101 11.36 -16.38 12.70
CA HIS A 101 10.17 -17.18 13.05
C HIS A 101 9.79 -18.20 11.97
N PRO A 102 10.65 -19.19 11.67
CA PRO A 102 10.44 -20.10 10.54
C PRO A 102 9.17 -20.96 10.69
N ASP A 103 8.77 -21.32 11.91
CA ASP A 103 7.59 -22.16 12.13
C ASP A 103 6.27 -21.40 11.97
N GLU A 104 6.19 -20.17 12.49
CA GLU A 104 5.04 -19.29 12.27
C GLU A 104 4.95 -18.90 10.78
N ALA A 105 6.09 -18.59 10.15
CA ALA A 105 6.14 -18.20 8.75
C ALA A 105 5.64 -19.28 7.78
N LYS A 106 5.69 -20.57 8.14
CA LYS A 106 5.10 -21.66 7.34
C LYS A 106 3.57 -21.57 7.23
N GLN A 107 2.92 -20.95 8.20
CA GLN A 107 1.46 -20.76 8.21
C GLN A 107 1.04 -19.49 7.46
N LEU A 108 2.01 -18.64 7.12
CA LEU A 108 1.79 -17.39 6.42
C LEU A 108 2.09 -17.54 4.93
N ASN A 109 1.39 -16.74 4.11
CA ASN A 109 1.74 -16.55 2.70
C ASN A 109 2.96 -15.62 2.56
N SER A 110 4.07 -15.97 3.22
CA SER A 110 5.23 -15.10 3.47
C SER A 110 5.94 -14.64 2.19
N VAL A 111 6.12 -15.56 1.23
CA VAL A 111 6.69 -15.25 -0.09
C VAL A 111 5.83 -14.24 -0.84
N ARG A 112 4.51 -14.46 -0.86
CA ARG A 112 3.59 -13.57 -1.56
C ARG A 112 3.49 -12.21 -0.88
N PHE A 113 3.47 -12.16 0.45
CA PHE A 113 3.45 -10.89 1.18
C PHE A 113 4.69 -10.06 0.85
N ARG A 114 5.86 -10.70 0.82
CA ARG A 114 7.14 -10.09 0.39
C ARG A 114 7.06 -9.51 -1.02
N GLU A 115 6.53 -10.26 -1.99
CA GLU A 115 6.33 -9.77 -3.36
C GLU A 115 5.43 -8.52 -3.38
N GLY A 116 4.39 -8.51 -2.54
CA GLY A 116 3.49 -7.38 -2.39
C GLY A 116 4.17 -6.13 -1.83
N LEU A 117 5.07 -6.28 -0.86
CA LEU A 117 5.89 -5.17 -0.35
C LEU A 117 6.78 -4.56 -1.43
N VAL A 118 7.41 -5.41 -2.25
CA VAL A 118 8.24 -4.96 -3.39
C VAL A 118 7.38 -4.18 -4.39
N GLN A 119 6.23 -4.74 -4.78
CA GLN A 119 5.31 -4.08 -5.71
C GLN A 119 4.78 -2.77 -5.15
N ALA A 120 4.37 -2.73 -3.88
CA ALA A 120 3.88 -1.51 -3.23
C ALA A 120 4.94 -0.40 -3.21
N CYS A 121 6.21 -0.73 -2.93
CA CYS A 121 7.31 0.23 -2.97
C CYS A 121 7.53 0.78 -4.39
N GLN A 122 7.58 -0.10 -5.40
CA GLN A 122 7.79 0.28 -6.80
C GLN A 122 6.66 1.15 -7.33
N GLN A 123 5.42 0.75 -7.06
CA GLN A 123 4.22 1.44 -7.51
C GLN A 123 4.08 2.81 -6.84
N LEU A 124 4.31 2.92 -5.54
CA LEU A 124 4.29 4.21 -4.84
C LEU A 124 5.40 5.15 -5.32
N ALA A 125 6.61 4.63 -5.56
CA ALA A 125 7.70 5.43 -6.14
C ALA A 125 7.35 5.96 -7.54
N ALA A 126 6.74 5.11 -8.37
CA ALA A 126 6.27 5.50 -9.70
C ALA A 126 5.16 6.56 -9.64
N GLN A 127 4.27 6.50 -8.64
CA GLN A 127 3.26 7.54 -8.43
C GLN A 127 3.89 8.87 -8.01
N TYR A 128 4.85 8.88 -7.08
CA TYR A 128 5.56 10.12 -6.73
C TYR A 128 6.29 10.73 -7.93
N GLN A 129 6.81 9.91 -8.83
CA GLN A 129 7.48 10.38 -10.03
C GLN A 129 6.51 10.94 -11.08
N GLY A 130 5.35 10.30 -11.26
CA GLY A 130 4.39 10.65 -12.31
C GLY A 130 3.15 11.40 -11.82
N LEU A 131 3.16 11.90 -10.58
CA LEU A 131 2.01 12.61 -10.00
C LEU A 131 1.69 13.84 -10.84
N ASP A 132 0.51 13.83 -11.44
CA ASP A 132 -0.06 14.96 -12.18
C ASP A 132 -1.35 15.38 -11.48
N LEU A 133 -1.37 16.56 -10.86
CA LEU A 133 -2.51 16.99 -10.07
C LEU A 133 -3.55 17.66 -10.96
N ALA A 134 -4.78 17.18 -10.88
CA ALA A 134 -5.91 17.79 -11.56
C ALA A 134 -6.18 19.21 -11.03
N GLU A 135 -6.62 20.12 -11.90
CA GLU A 135 -6.98 21.49 -11.52
C GLU A 135 -8.25 21.54 -10.66
N HIS A 136 -9.20 20.63 -10.89
CA HIS A 136 -10.47 20.63 -10.18
C HIS A 136 -10.27 20.11 -8.75
N PRO A 137 -10.60 20.89 -7.69
CA PRO A 137 -10.27 20.54 -6.31
C PRO A 137 -10.81 19.19 -5.84
N PHE A 138 -12.03 18.83 -6.29
CA PHE A 138 -12.61 17.52 -5.97
C PHE A 138 -11.79 16.37 -6.59
N VAL A 139 -11.35 16.50 -7.84
CA VAL A 139 -10.55 15.45 -8.50
C VAL A 139 -9.18 15.38 -7.81
N GLN A 140 -8.58 16.53 -7.50
CA GLN A 140 -7.33 16.60 -6.76
C GLN A 140 -7.42 15.92 -5.38
N SER A 141 -8.53 16.11 -4.65
CA SER A 141 -8.73 15.44 -3.36
C SER A 141 -8.87 13.92 -3.51
N GLU A 142 -9.54 13.43 -4.56
CA GLU A 142 -9.61 12.00 -4.88
C GLU A 142 -8.24 11.42 -5.22
N GLN A 143 -7.39 12.19 -5.91
CA GLN A 143 -6.00 11.80 -6.19
C GLN A 143 -5.19 11.65 -4.90
N PHE A 144 -5.32 12.58 -3.94
CA PHE A 144 -4.65 12.46 -2.65
C PHE A 144 -5.18 11.28 -1.82
N ALA A 145 -6.51 11.06 -1.83
CA ALA A 145 -7.11 9.92 -1.16
C ALA A 145 -6.60 8.58 -1.72
N SER A 146 -6.51 8.45 -3.05
CA SER A 146 -5.90 7.27 -3.70
C SER A 146 -4.40 7.16 -3.44
N LEU A 147 -3.67 8.28 -3.46
CA LEU A 147 -2.22 8.29 -3.22
C LEU A 147 -1.90 7.73 -1.83
N LYS A 148 -2.65 8.12 -0.80
CA LYS A 148 -2.51 7.53 0.54
C LYS A 148 -3.07 6.12 0.61
N ASP A 149 -4.21 5.87 -0.03
CA ASP A 149 -4.97 4.60 0.04
C ASP A 149 -5.29 4.23 1.51
N ARG A 150 -5.47 2.95 1.83
CA ARG A 150 -5.72 2.49 3.20
C ARG A 150 -4.51 2.77 4.11
N PRO A 151 -4.64 3.61 5.16
CA PRO A 151 -3.56 3.82 6.12
C PRO A 151 -3.29 2.55 6.94
N PHE A 152 -2.06 2.41 7.44
CA PHE A 152 -1.63 1.27 8.27
C PHE A 152 -1.71 -0.09 7.57
N HIS A 153 -1.69 -0.10 6.24
CA HIS A 153 -1.72 -1.33 5.45
C HIS A 153 -0.59 -1.33 4.43
N PRO A 154 0.51 -2.08 4.66
CA PRO A 154 1.73 -1.97 3.86
C PRO A 154 1.58 -2.40 2.40
N LEU A 155 0.57 -3.20 2.08
CA LEU A 155 0.27 -3.66 0.72
C LEU A 155 -0.83 -2.83 0.03
N ALA A 156 -1.29 -1.71 0.61
CA ALA A 156 -2.44 -0.96 0.08
C ALA A 156 -2.24 -0.50 -1.38
N LYS A 157 -0.99 -0.13 -1.72
CA LYS A 157 -0.62 0.33 -3.06
C LYS A 157 -0.57 -0.80 -4.09
N GLU A 158 -0.38 -2.04 -3.66
CA GLU A 158 -0.29 -3.18 -4.57
C GLU A 158 -1.63 -3.40 -5.29
N LYS A 159 -1.64 -3.23 -6.61
CA LYS A 159 -2.79 -3.59 -7.47
C LYS A 159 -2.49 -4.85 -8.26
N ARG A 160 -2.90 -5.99 -7.70
CA ARG A 160 -2.70 -7.33 -8.30
C ARG A 160 -3.41 -7.45 -9.65
N GLY A 161 -2.75 -8.11 -10.60
CA GLY A 161 -3.31 -8.35 -11.93
C GLY A 161 -3.13 -7.19 -12.91
N LEU A 162 -2.64 -6.03 -12.47
CA LEU A 162 -2.24 -4.93 -13.34
C LEU A 162 -0.75 -5.04 -13.66
N ASN A 163 -0.40 -4.95 -14.94
CA ASN A 163 0.99 -4.70 -15.32
C ASN A 163 1.33 -3.20 -15.17
N ALA A 164 2.58 -2.82 -15.42
CA ALA A 164 3.03 -1.43 -15.27
C ALA A 164 2.27 -0.44 -16.17
N SER A 165 1.89 -0.86 -17.39
CA SER A 165 1.13 -0.02 -18.32
C SER A 165 -0.33 0.15 -17.88
N ASP A 166 -0.95 -0.91 -17.36
CA ASP A 166 -2.29 -0.84 -16.78
C ASP A 166 -2.28 0.07 -15.55
N TYR A 167 -1.26 -0.07 -14.71
CA TYR A 167 -1.11 0.76 -13.51
C TYR A 167 -1.04 2.25 -13.87
N ALA A 168 -0.15 2.63 -14.79
CA ALA A 168 -0.01 4.00 -15.26
C ALA A 168 -1.30 4.56 -15.89
N ARG A 169 -2.10 3.69 -16.52
CA ARG A 169 -3.34 4.07 -17.18
C ARG A 169 -4.52 4.26 -16.22
N PHE A 170 -4.62 3.43 -15.19
CA PHE A 170 -5.82 3.34 -14.35
C PHE A 170 -5.66 3.99 -12.97
N GLN A 171 -4.43 4.29 -12.54
CA GLN A 171 -4.22 5.04 -11.30
C GLN A 171 -4.54 6.52 -11.50
N VAL A 172 -5.33 7.05 -10.57
CA VAL A 172 -5.83 8.44 -10.63
C VAL A 172 -4.70 9.46 -10.47
N GLU A 173 -3.59 9.08 -9.82
CA GLU A 173 -2.43 9.92 -9.57
C GLU A 173 -1.75 10.40 -10.87
N TYR A 174 -1.96 9.70 -12.00
CA TYR A 174 -1.43 10.10 -13.30
C TYR A 174 -2.38 10.98 -14.12
N ASN A 175 -3.58 11.27 -13.59
CA ASN A 175 -4.59 12.13 -14.25
C ASN A 175 -4.90 11.69 -15.70
N ALA A 176 -4.78 10.40 -15.99
CA ALA A 176 -4.93 9.87 -17.33
C ALA A 176 -6.42 9.65 -17.67
N PRO A 177 -6.97 10.31 -18.70
CA PRO A 177 -8.35 10.07 -19.11
C PRO A 177 -8.50 8.67 -19.71
N MET A 178 -9.64 8.03 -19.45
CA MET A 178 -9.99 6.73 -20.05
C MET A 178 -11.41 6.73 -20.62
N SER A 179 -11.59 5.98 -21.71
CA SER A 179 -12.91 5.74 -22.29
C SER A 179 -13.51 4.46 -21.74
N LEU A 180 -14.82 4.48 -21.46
CA LEU A 180 -15.59 3.29 -21.14
C LEU A 180 -15.69 2.36 -22.36
N LYS A 181 -15.88 1.06 -22.11
CA LYS A 181 -16.16 0.06 -23.14
C LYS A 181 -17.64 -0.28 -23.13
N VAL A 182 -18.19 -0.58 -24.31
CA VAL A 182 -19.57 -1.01 -24.49
C VAL A 182 -19.57 -2.49 -24.85
N VAL A 183 -20.42 -3.26 -24.17
CA VAL A 183 -20.62 -4.69 -24.44
C VAL A 183 -22.11 -4.89 -24.66
N ALA A 184 -22.47 -5.54 -25.77
CA ALA A 184 -23.84 -5.93 -26.03
C ALA A 184 -24.20 -7.16 -25.20
N LEU A 185 -25.21 -7.03 -24.34
CA LEU A 185 -25.74 -8.11 -23.53
C LEU A 185 -27.23 -8.27 -23.84
N HIS A 186 -27.67 -9.51 -23.98
CA HIS A 186 -29.09 -9.80 -24.18
C HIS A 186 -29.85 -9.57 -22.86
N ARG A 187 -31.01 -8.89 -22.92
CA ARG A 187 -31.74 -8.38 -21.74
C ARG A 187 -32.06 -9.46 -20.71
N ASP A 188 -32.37 -10.67 -21.18
CA ASP A 188 -32.70 -11.81 -20.31
C ASP A 188 -31.55 -12.24 -19.38
N TRP A 189 -30.31 -11.80 -19.65
CA TRP A 189 -29.13 -12.07 -18.82
C TRP A 189 -28.73 -10.88 -17.94
N VAL A 190 -29.54 -9.82 -17.91
CA VAL A 190 -29.28 -8.61 -17.15
C VAL A 190 -30.35 -8.44 -16.07
N MET A 191 -29.93 -8.44 -14.81
CA MET A 191 -30.79 -8.05 -13.69
C MET A 191 -30.59 -6.57 -13.39
N ALA A 192 -31.68 -5.82 -13.26
CA ALA A 192 -31.68 -4.41 -12.89
C ALA A 192 -32.62 -4.15 -11.71
N SER A 193 -32.37 -3.07 -10.96
CA SER A 193 -33.27 -2.62 -9.88
C SER A 193 -34.63 -2.25 -10.46
N GLN A 194 -35.71 -2.47 -9.69
CA GLN A 194 -37.05 -1.98 -10.03
C GLN A 194 -37.13 -0.45 -10.15
N HIS A 195 -36.15 0.26 -9.56
CA HIS A 195 -36.01 1.71 -9.62
C HIS A 195 -35.02 2.18 -10.70
N ALA A 196 -34.46 1.25 -11.49
CA ALA A 196 -33.57 1.61 -12.59
C ALA A 196 -34.37 2.37 -13.65
N ASN A 197 -34.08 3.66 -13.81
CA ASN A 197 -34.70 4.49 -14.82
C ASN A 197 -34.03 4.24 -16.17
N GLU A 198 -34.44 3.16 -16.84
CA GLU A 198 -33.92 2.76 -18.17
C GLU A 198 -34.05 3.91 -19.19
N THR A 199 -35.10 4.73 -19.08
CA THR A 199 -35.31 5.90 -19.95
C THR A 199 -34.22 6.96 -19.80
N THR A 200 -33.71 7.17 -18.58
CA THR A 200 -32.58 8.09 -18.33
C THR A 200 -31.29 7.55 -18.93
N LEU A 201 -31.06 6.25 -18.81
CA LEU A 201 -29.91 5.58 -19.41
C LEU A 201 -29.96 5.64 -20.95
N GLN A 202 -31.11 5.33 -21.55
CA GLN A 202 -31.31 5.42 -23.01
C GLN A 202 -31.08 6.84 -23.53
N ARG A 203 -31.56 7.86 -22.80
CA ARG A 203 -31.33 9.26 -23.14
C ARG A 203 -29.86 9.64 -23.04
N ALA A 204 -29.17 9.25 -21.97
CA ALA A 204 -27.75 9.54 -21.79
C ALA A 204 -26.86 8.86 -22.84
N LEU A 205 -27.29 7.68 -23.33
CA LEU A 205 -26.60 6.91 -24.36
C LEU A 205 -27.06 7.23 -25.80
N ASN A 206 -27.97 8.19 -25.98
CA ASN A 206 -28.59 8.51 -27.29
C ASN A 206 -29.14 7.27 -28.02
N ILE A 207 -29.71 6.32 -27.28
CA ILE A 207 -30.37 5.16 -27.87
C ILE A 207 -31.80 5.57 -28.22
N THR A 208 -32.06 5.84 -29.50
CA THR A 208 -33.41 6.02 -30.03
C THR A 208 -34.08 4.66 -30.19
N THR A 209 -35.17 4.42 -29.47
CA THR A 209 -35.99 3.22 -29.60
C THR A 209 -36.85 3.26 -30.86
N ASP A 210 -36.23 3.34 -32.04
CA ASP A 210 -36.91 3.03 -33.30
C ASP A 210 -36.72 1.55 -33.61
N ASN A 211 -37.35 0.69 -32.79
CA ASN A 211 -37.48 -0.73 -33.08
C ASN A 211 -38.67 -0.93 -34.04
N THR A 212 -38.49 -0.59 -35.31
CA THR A 212 -39.15 -1.32 -36.40
C THR A 212 -38.19 -2.39 -36.90
N PHE A 213 -37.98 -3.43 -36.10
CA PHE A 213 -37.60 -4.72 -36.66
C PHE A 213 -38.88 -5.38 -37.14
N HIS A 214 -39.11 -5.29 -38.45
CA HIS A 214 -40.16 -6.03 -39.13
C HIS A 214 -39.99 -7.53 -38.85
N GLN A 215 -41.08 -8.17 -38.43
CA GLN A 215 -41.25 -9.62 -38.41
C GLN A 215 -41.12 -10.20 -39.82
#